data_AF-A0A7J3JDL0-F1
#
_entry.id   AF-A0A7J3JDL0-F1
#
_cell.length_a   1.000
_cell.length_b   1.000
_cell.length_c   1.000
_cell.angle_alpha   90.00
_cell.angle_beta   90.00
_cell.angle_gamma   90.00
#
_symmetry.space_group_name_H-M   'P 1'
#
loop_
_entity.id
_entity.type
_entity.pdbx_description
1 polymer ?
#
loop_
_entity_poly.entity_id
_entity_poly.type
_entity_poly.pdbx_seq_one_letter_code
_entity_poly.pdbx_strand_id
1 'polypeptide(L)'
;MVGVLGKRRGILCISVAVLIAACFLSIQSIEPASSCYGPHITADIDRTQVNLNETVTCTGKVCPAAENKTVRFAFTRPDYTYIEQYVLSDPVTGNFTVTQKLDMVGYWNIFAIDGHICDRLFAEVTDPQNPDATLPTPSVALNYKPNYSVIGVTAVFLSLGTAVFYFGTKNQTRKITAIRTFVQIGLIFVIFFGIFIDHYNYPVPAAQISTHELDIATNVLGVDMPDGLPLPLYSCYYPCGRIGTCALWQIQAYIYPFFDVGSGWGVHYASEGVLRLAVVFGIIIIAAILLGKVFCGWVCPFGLYLDLMTRLRKALKIKRRAFSERFNERFHQLGYVILALTVILSVVFASQALTGTQLVSGTERGGYIYTYFSAPFCQVCPMKPLCLLAESSVGLMRPEWLVQNTTGQFFEVGFYLTSTNLIILAIVSIAAFFFRRSWCQICPLGALIALFNRFPPFKWISGVRLNKVEEKCTKCGICKRVCPTQVKDVYEKKGGDVANSQCIYCLRCVEMCPQEDCLQLKLLGKKVATSRNWLNKSDTLKLE
;
A
#
# COMPACT_ATOMS: atom_id res chain seq x y z
N MET A 1 -28.16 20.90 -26.93
CA MET A 1 -27.26 19.90 -26.28
C MET A 1 -25.75 20.15 -26.44
N VAL A 2 -25.29 21.05 -27.32
CA VAL A 2 -23.84 21.31 -27.53
C VAL A 2 -23.20 22.16 -26.41
N GLY A 3 -23.92 23.09 -25.80
CA GLY A 3 -23.38 24.01 -24.78
C GLY A 3 -23.00 23.38 -23.43
N VAL A 4 -23.73 22.35 -22.97
CA VAL A 4 -23.51 21.74 -21.64
C VAL A 4 -22.30 20.77 -21.64
N LEU A 5 -22.04 20.11 -22.76
CA LEU A 5 -20.83 19.29 -22.94
C LEU A 5 -19.56 20.13 -23.11
N GLY A 6 -19.66 21.32 -23.71
CA GLY A 6 -18.56 22.29 -23.82
C GLY A 6 -18.11 22.81 -22.46
N LYS A 7 -19.06 23.21 -21.61
CA LYS A 7 -18.78 23.75 -20.27
C LYS A 7 -18.10 22.70 -19.35
N ARG A 8 -18.50 21.42 -19.45
CA ARG A 8 -17.87 20.30 -18.70
C ARG A 8 -16.46 19.95 -19.19
N ARG A 9 -16.18 20.11 -20.49
CA ARG A 9 -14.82 19.94 -21.03
C ARG A 9 -13.90 21.08 -20.63
N GLY A 10 -14.41 22.32 -20.61
CA GLY A 10 -13.65 23.49 -20.16
C GLY A 10 -13.14 23.34 -18.73
N ILE A 11 -14.01 22.95 -17.80
CA ILE A 11 -13.63 22.77 -16.38
C ILE A 11 -12.58 21.65 -16.23
N LEU A 12 -12.75 20.51 -16.91
CA LEU A 12 -11.79 19.40 -16.84
C LEU A 12 -10.42 19.78 -17.44
N CYS A 13 -10.39 20.53 -18.54
CA CYS A 13 -9.13 21.00 -19.14
C CYS A 13 -8.41 22.00 -18.24
N ILE A 14 -9.15 22.91 -17.59
CA ILE A 14 -8.58 23.89 -16.65
C ILE A 14 -7.98 23.16 -15.44
N SER A 15 -8.68 22.18 -14.86
CA SER A 15 -8.15 21.41 -13.71
C SER A 15 -6.89 20.61 -14.08
N VAL A 16 -6.83 20.03 -15.28
CA VAL A 16 -5.64 19.30 -15.75
C VAL A 16 -4.48 20.24 -16.04
N ALA A 17 -4.74 21.43 -16.62
CA ALA A 17 -3.70 22.43 -16.88
C ALA A 17 -3.10 22.98 -15.57
N VAL A 18 -3.93 23.23 -14.55
CA VAL A 18 -3.46 23.66 -13.22
C VAL A 18 -2.59 22.59 -12.56
N LEU A 19 -2.96 21.31 -12.66
CA LEU A 19 -2.17 20.19 -12.13
C LEU A 19 -0.82 20.02 -12.85
N ILE A 20 -0.79 20.17 -14.18
CA ILE A 20 0.46 20.09 -14.96
C ILE A 20 1.37 21.29 -14.64
N ALA A 21 0.81 22.50 -14.53
CA ALA A 21 1.57 23.69 -14.16
C ALA A 21 2.16 23.59 -12.73
N ALA A 22 1.38 23.06 -11.78
CA ALA A 22 1.86 22.80 -10.43
C ALA A 22 3.03 21.79 -10.42
N CYS A 23 2.94 20.70 -11.20
CA CYS A 23 4.03 19.72 -11.31
C CYS A 23 5.29 20.30 -11.99
N PHE A 24 5.14 21.17 -12.99
CA PHE A 24 6.27 21.79 -13.69
C PHE A 24 7.00 22.81 -12.81
N LEU A 25 6.28 23.56 -11.97
CA LEU A 25 6.87 24.47 -11.00
C LEU A 25 7.70 23.73 -9.94
N SER A 26 7.36 22.48 -9.61
CA SER A 26 8.11 21.64 -8.67
C SER A 26 9.42 21.05 -9.25
N ILE A 27 9.58 21.02 -10.57
CA ILE A 27 10.75 20.40 -11.24
C ILE A 27 11.92 21.39 -11.42
N GLN A 28 11.66 22.70 -11.39
CA GLN A 28 12.67 23.73 -11.67
C GLN A 28 13.71 23.97 -10.54
N SER A 29 13.67 23.21 -9.45
CA SER A 29 14.54 23.39 -8.27
C SER A 29 15.64 22.34 -8.10
N ILE A 30 16.14 21.72 -9.18
CA ILE A 30 17.14 20.65 -9.10
C ILE A 30 18.48 21.13 -9.70
N GLU A 31 19.48 21.38 -8.84
CA GLU A 31 20.86 21.69 -9.22
C GLU A 31 21.80 20.46 -9.09
N PRO A 32 22.86 20.36 -9.94
CA PRO A 32 23.79 19.22 -9.94
C PRO A 32 24.80 19.25 -8.77
N ALA A 33 25.18 18.06 -8.30
CA ALA A 33 25.98 17.84 -7.10
C ALA A 33 27.48 18.12 -7.27
N SER A 34 28.01 19.08 -6.51
CA SER A 34 29.43 19.11 -6.10
C SER A 34 29.57 18.47 -4.70
N SER A 35 30.80 18.13 -4.31
CA SER A 35 31.22 17.08 -3.36
C SER A 35 30.72 17.10 -1.90
N CYS A 36 29.74 17.92 -1.54
CA CYS A 36 28.89 17.80 -0.35
C CYS A 36 27.46 18.20 -0.74
N TYR A 37 26.55 17.24 -0.83
CA TYR A 37 25.21 17.50 -1.38
C TYR A 37 24.23 17.95 -0.28
N GLY A 38 23.91 19.24 -0.26
CA GLY A 38 22.84 19.83 0.53
C GLY A 38 23.07 19.88 2.06
N PRO A 39 22.18 20.56 2.82
CA PRO A 39 22.21 20.57 4.26
C PRO A 39 21.90 19.16 4.80
N HIS A 40 22.88 18.51 5.43
CA HIS A 40 22.72 17.21 6.07
C HIS A 40 23.50 17.15 7.39
N ILE A 41 23.03 16.31 8.30
CA ILE A 41 23.67 16.00 9.59
C ILE A 41 24.00 14.51 9.62
N THR A 42 25.18 14.17 10.11
CA THR A 42 25.60 12.80 10.39
C THR A 42 26.09 12.76 11.82
N ALA A 43 25.69 11.76 12.59
CA ALA A 43 26.13 11.56 13.96
C ALA A 43 26.43 10.08 14.19
N ASP A 44 27.32 9.82 15.14
CA ASP A 44 27.70 8.49 15.61
C ASP A 44 27.78 8.52 17.14
N ILE A 45 27.63 7.36 17.78
CA ILE A 45 27.68 7.20 19.23
C ILE A 45 28.86 6.32 19.61
N ASP A 46 29.57 6.67 20.69
CA ASP A 46 30.74 5.92 21.13
C ASP A 46 30.39 4.46 21.50
N ARG A 47 29.25 4.26 22.15
CA ARG A 47 28.78 2.95 22.63
C ARG A 47 27.25 2.82 22.57
N THR A 48 26.79 1.67 22.13
CA THR A 48 25.35 1.32 22.07
C THR A 48 24.87 0.51 23.28
N GLN A 49 25.78 -0.04 24.10
CA GLN A 49 25.46 -0.75 25.34
C GLN A 49 26.16 -0.08 26.52
N VAL A 50 25.39 0.29 27.54
CA VAL A 50 25.80 1.22 28.58
C VAL A 50 25.23 0.74 29.93
N ASN A 51 25.97 0.88 31.03
CA ASN A 51 25.40 0.61 32.34
C ASN A 51 24.59 1.81 32.85
N LEU A 52 23.63 1.57 33.74
CA LEU A 52 22.91 2.62 34.42
C LEU A 52 23.89 3.66 35.02
N ASN A 53 23.62 4.95 34.77
CA ASN A 53 24.45 6.08 35.21
C ASN A 53 25.80 6.27 34.48
N GLU A 54 26.09 5.53 33.43
CA GLU A 54 27.22 5.83 32.55
C GLU A 54 26.87 6.92 31.51
N THR A 55 27.90 7.49 30.90
CA THR A 55 27.78 8.56 29.89
C THR A 55 28.01 8.02 28.50
N VAL A 56 27.21 8.49 27.55
CA VAL A 56 27.42 8.31 26.11
C VAL A 56 27.90 9.61 25.48
N THR A 57 28.78 9.49 24.49
CA THR A 57 29.29 10.60 23.70
C THR A 57 28.85 10.42 22.25
N CYS A 58 28.15 11.42 21.72
CA CYS A 58 27.77 11.46 20.31
C CYS A 58 28.64 12.47 19.56
N THR A 59 29.23 12.05 18.45
CA THR A 59 30.08 12.87 17.57
C THR A 59 29.49 12.93 16.19
N GLY A 60 29.63 14.04 15.48
CA GLY A 60 29.09 14.11 14.13
C GLY A 60 29.51 15.34 13.35
N LYS A 61 28.89 15.52 12.19
CA LYS A 61 29.20 16.61 11.25
C LYS A 61 27.92 17.16 10.61
N VAL A 62 27.83 18.50 10.56
CA VAL A 62 26.84 19.25 9.78
C VAL A 62 27.50 19.73 8.48
N CYS A 63 26.89 19.45 7.35
CA CYS A 63 27.38 19.87 6.03
C CYS A 63 26.28 20.64 5.27
N PRO A 64 26.55 21.80 4.65
CA PRO A 64 27.81 22.54 4.72
C PRO A 64 28.04 23.12 6.13
N ALA A 65 29.32 23.26 6.50
CA ALA A 65 29.71 23.99 7.69
C ALA A 65 29.29 25.46 7.55
N ALA A 66 28.79 26.05 8.62
CA ALA A 66 28.34 27.44 8.64
C ALA A 66 28.58 28.06 10.02
N GLU A 67 28.81 29.36 10.05
CA GLU A 67 28.97 30.10 11.31
C GLU A 67 27.69 30.07 12.14
N ASN A 68 27.85 29.98 13.47
CA ASN A 68 26.75 30.02 14.46
C ASN A 68 25.69 28.93 14.31
N LYS A 69 26.04 27.80 13.70
CA LYS A 69 25.11 26.69 13.51
C LYS A 69 25.01 25.82 14.75
N THR A 70 23.79 25.61 15.24
CA THR A 70 23.51 24.86 16.46
C THR A 70 22.78 23.56 16.15
N VAL A 71 23.26 22.47 16.74
CA VAL A 71 22.66 21.14 16.68
C VAL A 71 21.92 20.92 18.00
N ARG A 72 20.63 20.63 17.92
CA ARG A 72 19.81 20.21 19.06
C ARG A 72 19.90 18.69 19.21
N PHE A 73 20.28 18.23 20.38
CA PHE A 73 20.23 16.84 20.78
C PHE A 73 19.05 16.59 21.69
N ALA A 74 18.25 15.57 21.36
CA ALA A 74 17.19 15.07 22.23
C ALA A 74 17.51 13.64 22.66
N PHE A 75 17.92 13.48 23.92
CA PHE A 75 18.14 12.19 24.58
C PHE A 75 16.82 11.77 25.23
N THR A 76 16.10 10.89 24.56
CA THR A 76 14.80 10.42 25.03
C THR A 76 14.98 9.18 25.86
N ARG A 77 14.48 9.29 27.08
CA ARG A 77 14.41 8.21 28.06
C ARG A 77 13.43 7.12 27.61
N PRO A 78 13.55 5.90 28.16
CA PRO A 78 12.62 4.81 27.91
C PRO A 78 11.16 5.14 28.27
N ASP A 79 10.90 6.12 29.13
CA ASP A 79 9.56 6.58 29.53
C ASP A 79 9.02 7.77 28.70
N TYR A 80 9.70 8.12 27.60
CA TYR A 80 9.40 9.26 26.71
C TYR A 80 9.62 10.65 27.29
N THR A 81 10.14 10.77 28.52
CA THR A 81 10.74 12.03 28.94
C THR A 81 12.04 12.24 28.15
N TYR A 82 12.48 13.48 27.98
CA TYR A 82 13.69 13.75 27.19
C TYR A 82 14.55 14.83 27.83
N ILE A 83 15.86 14.72 27.59
CA ILE A 83 16.88 15.68 27.98
C ILE A 83 17.36 16.35 26.71
N GLU A 84 17.32 17.68 26.68
CA GLU A 84 17.76 18.46 25.53
C GLU A 84 19.11 19.11 25.78
N GLN A 85 19.97 19.05 24.77
CA GLN A 85 21.23 19.78 24.75
C GLN A 85 21.37 20.50 23.41
N TYR A 86 22.03 21.65 23.42
CA TYR A 86 22.32 22.43 22.21
C TYR A 86 23.82 22.61 22.09
N VAL A 87 24.39 22.19 20.95
CA VAL A 87 25.83 22.21 20.71
C VAL A 87 26.11 23.01 19.44
N LEU A 88 27.10 23.90 19.51
CA LEU A 88 27.61 24.64 18.34
C LEU A 88 28.49 23.72 17.49
N SER A 89 28.25 23.69 16.18
CA SER A 89 29.14 22.98 15.25
C SER A 89 30.34 23.84 14.86
N ASP A 90 31.48 23.21 14.58
CA ASP A 90 32.69 23.87 14.09
C ASP A 90 32.42 24.62 12.76
N PRO A 91 32.82 25.90 12.63
CA PRO A 91 32.45 26.72 11.48
C PRO A 91 33.18 26.35 10.19
N VAL A 92 34.31 25.62 10.27
CA VAL A 92 35.14 25.25 9.10
C VAL A 92 34.87 23.82 8.67
N THR A 93 34.78 22.91 9.64
CA THR A 93 34.62 21.47 9.41
C THR A 93 33.18 21.00 9.59
N GLY A 94 32.35 21.71 10.37
CA GLY A 94 30.98 21.31 10.69
C GLY A 94 30.88 20.27 11.80
N ASN A 95 32.00 19.90 12.44
CA ASN A 95 32.02 18.85 13.45
C ASN A 95 31.37 19.29 14.77
N PHE A 96 30.72 18.37 15.48
CA PHE A 96 30.16 18.59 16.81
C PHE A 96 30.38 17.38 17.71
N THR A 97 30.31 17.60 19.03
CA THR A 97 30.41 16.53 20.03
C THR A 97 29.54 16.88 21.23
N VAL A 98 28.78 15.90 21.73
CA VAL A 98 27.87 16.05 22.86
C VAL A 98 28.00 14.83 23.78
N THR A 99 27.84 15.02 25.09
CA THR A 99 27.92 13.93 26.06
C THR A 99 26.75 14.01 27.04
N GLN A 100 26.10 12.87 27.29
CA GLN A 100 24.96 12.78 28.20
C GLN A 100 25.05 11.54 29.08
N LYS A 101 24.71 11.70 30.36
CA LYS A 101 24.57 10.60 31.31
C LYS A 101 23.17 9.97 31.18
N LEU A 102 23.10 8.65 31.06
CA LEU A 102 21.84 7.92 30.92
C LEU A 102 21.40 7.38 32.29
N ASP A 103 20.26 7.86 32.78
CA ASP A 103 19.78 7.70 34.16
C ASP A 103 18.63 6.71 34.32
N MET A 104 18.23 6.02 33.25
CA MET A 104 17.12 5.07 33.25
C MET A 104 17.47 3.80 32.49
N VAL A 105 17.04 2.66 33.01
CA VAL A 105 17.22 1.34 32.38
C VAL A 105 16.29 1.21 31.19
N GLY A 106 16.84 0.75 30.07
CA GLY A 106 16.09 0.43 28.86
C GLY A 106 16.59 1.14 27.61
N TYR A 107 15.72 1.18 26.60
CA TYR A 107 16.08 1.68 25.27
C TYR A 107 15.98 3.20 25.20
N TRP A 108 17.12 3.86 24.99
CA TRP A 108 17.20 5.31 24.79
C TRP A 108 17.27 5.66 23.31
N ASN A 109 16.52 6.70 22.93
CA ASN A 109 16.65 7.31 21.59
C ASN A 109 17.43 8.59 21.67
N ILE A 110 18.32 8.79 20.72
CA ILE A 110 19.15 9.99 20.66
C ILE A 110 18.97 10.60 19.28
N PHE A 111 18.46 11.82 19.23
CA PHE A 111 18.22 12.52 17.97
C PHE A 111 19.15 13.72 17.86
N ALA A 112 20.00 13.75 16.85
CA ALA A 112 20.75 14.95 16.47
C ALA A 112 19.92 15.72 15.44
N ILE A 113 19.56 16.97 15.73
CA ILE A 113 18.58 17.76 14.97
C ILE A 113 19.17 19.11 14.57
N ASP A 114 19.15 19.43 13.28
CA ASP A 114 19.48 20.73 12.69
C ASP A 114 18.30 21.21 11.83
N GLY A 115 17.49 22.14 12.36
CA GLY A 115 16.25 22.57 11.73
C GLY A 115 15.26 21.40 11.51
N HIS A 116 15.03 21.03 10.25
CA HIS A 116 14.17 19.92 9.84
C HIS A 116 14.93 18.61 9.52
N ILE A 117 16.25 18.60 9.71
CA ILE A 117 17.12 17.47 9.39
C ILE A 117 17.47 16.77 10.70
N CYS A 118 17.36 15.44 10.72
CA CYS A 118 17.68 14.65 11.90
C CYS A 118 18.44 13.38 11.55
N ASP A 119 19.32 12.97 12.46
CA ASP A 119 19.96 11.66 12.46
C ASP A 119 19.61 10.92 13.77
N ARG A 120 19.53 9.60 13.71
CA ARG A 120 18.99 8.76 14.78
C ARG A 120 20.04 7.80 15.32
N LEU A 121 20.29 7.93 16.62
CA LEU A 121 21.17 7.10 17.42
C LEU A 121 20.39 6.42 18.54
N PHE A 122 21.01 5.42 19.19
CA PHE A 122 20.41 4.68 20.28
C PHE A 122 21.45 4.20 21.28
N ALA A 123 21.01 3.97 22.51
CA ALA A 123 21.78 3.27 23.53
C ALA A 123 20.84 2.38 24.36
N GLU A 124 21.26 1.15 24.60
CA GLU A 124 20.61 0.22 25.51
C GLU A 124 21.28 0.32 26.88
N VAL A 125 20.50 0.71 27.89
CA VAL A 125 20.98 0.86 29.26
C VAL A 125 20.57 -0.35 30.07
N THR A 126 21.56 -1.06 30.62
CA THR A 126 21.34 -2.23 31.47
C THR A 126 21.64 -1.91 32.94
N ASP A 127 20.92 -2.56 33.85
CA ASP A 127 21.23 -2.49 35.28
C ASP A 127 22.09 -3.69 35.69
N PRO A 128 23.37 -3.49 36.04
CA PRO A 128 24.23 -4.57 36.50
C PRO A 128 23.76 -5.19 37.83
N GLN A 129 22.89 -4.52 38.60
CA GLN A 129 22.31 -5.06 39.83
C GLN A 129 21.04 -5.88 39.58
N ASN A 130 20.38 -5.73 38.43
CA ASN A 130 19.15 -6.45 38.08
C ASN A 130 19.02 -6.65 36.55
N PRO A 131 19.66 -7.69 35.98
CA PRO A 131 19.70 -7.91 34.53
C PRO A 131 18.34 -8.30 33.93
N ASP A 132 17.36 -8.69 34.75
CA ASP A 132 16.02 -9.12 34.33
C ASP A 132 14.93 -8.05 34.55
N ALA A 133 15.32 -6.80 34.84
CA ALA A 133 14.36 -5.73 35.06
C ALA A 133 13.48 -5.50 33.82
N THR A 134 12.17 -5.66 33.97
CA THR A 134 11.19 -5.41 32.91
C THR A 134 11.30 -3.97 32.40
N LEU A 135 11.61 -3.82 31.12
CA LEU A 135 11.64 -2.53 30.44
C LEU A 135 10.26 -1.86 30.61
N PRO A 136 10.19 -0.62 31.13
CA PRO A 136 8.93 0.08 31.23
C PRO A 136 8.39 0.28 29.81
N THR A 137 7.27 -0.38 29.48
CA THR A 137 6.50 -0.11 28.26
C THR A 137 5.64 1.12 28.50
N PRO A 138 5.94 2.26 27.87
CA PRO A 138 5.18 3.47 28.13
C PRO A 138 3.91 3.43 27.31
N SER A 139 2.77 3.67 27.96
CA SER A 139 1.55 4.01 27.27
C SER A 139 1.61 5.47 26.87
N VAL A 140 2.09 5.78 25.66
CA VAL A 140 2.03 7.14 25.13
C VAL A 140 0.56 7.47 24.83
N ALA A 141 0.04 8.50 25.47
CA ALA A 141 -1.18 9.13 25.00
C ALA A 141 -0.88 9.78 23.65
N LEU A 142 -1.32 9.15 22.57
CA LEU A 142 -1.14 9.63 21.20
C LEU A 142 -1.91 10.96 21.04
N ASN A 143 -1.20 12.08 21.20
CA ASN A 143 -1.73 13.41 20.92
C ASN A 143 -1.69 13.65 19.41
N TYR A 144 -2.68 13.10 18.72
CA TYR A 144 -2.86 13.29 17.28
C TYR A 144 -3.17 14.75 16.94
N LYS A 145 -2.37 15.35 16.05
CA LYS A 145 -2.76 16.61 15.41
C LYS A 145 -3.31 16.30 14.01
N PRO A 146 -4.43 16.89 13.60
CA PRO A 146 -4.93 16.74 12.24
C PRO A 146 -4.04 17.50 11.24
N ASN A 147 -3.56 16.84 10.18
CA ASN A 147 -2.87 17.53 9.09
C ASN A 147 -3.91 18.25 8.22
N TYR A 148 -4.07 19.56 8.41
CA TYR A 148 -5.12 20.34 7.75
C TYR A 148 -5.01 20.37 6.22
N SER A 149 -3.80 20.31 5.65
CA SER A 149 -3.61 20.28 4.19
C SER A 149 -4.16 18.98 3.58
N VAL A 150 -3.90 17.88 4.27
CA VAL A 150 -4.29 16.53 3.90
C VAL A 150 -5.78 16.28 4.16
N ILE A 151 -6.34 16.88 5.22
CA ILE A 151 -7.79 16.97 5.45
C ILE A 151 -8.47 17.77 4.32
N GLY A 152 -7.87 18.88 3.88
CA GLY A 152 -8.35 19.66 2.75
C GLY A 152 -8.41 18.84 1.45
N VAL A 153 -7.33 18.14 1.12
CA VAL A 153 -7.27 17.22 -0.03
C VAL A 153 -8.33 16.12 0.08
N THR A 154 -8.50 15.54 1.27
CA THR A 154 -9.51 14.50 1.54
C THR A 154 -10.92 15.00 1.36
N ALA A 155 -11.24 16.16 1.92
CA ALA A 155 -12.54 16.80 1.76
C ALA A 155 -12.84 17.04 0.27
N VAL A 156 -11.85 17.47 -0.52
CA VAL A 156 -11.98 17.64 -1.98
C VAL A 156 -12.26 16.31 -2.67
N PHE A 157 -11.51 15.24 -2.37
CA PHE A 157 -11.72 13.93 -2.99
C PHE A 157 -13.05 13.27 -2.58
N LEU A 158 -13.45 13.37 -1.32
CA LEU A 158 -14.76 12.90 -0.85
C LEU A 158 -15.90 13.71 -1.49
N SER A 159 -15.72 15.02 -1.67
CA SER A 159 -16.66 15.87 -2.39
C SER A 159 -16.76 15.49 -3.87
N LEU A 160 -15.62 15.25 -4.53
CA LEU A 160 -15.55 14.73 -5.90
C LEU A 160 -16.21 13.35 -6.01
N GLY A 161 -15.95 12.46 -5.07
CA GLY A 161 -16.57 11.15 -4.98
C GLY A 161 -18.09 11.27 -4.87
N THR A 162 -18.57 12.14 -3.97
CA THR A 162 -20.00 12.40 -3.76
C THR A 162 -20.65 13.00 -5.01
N ALA A 163 -19.98 13.93 -5.69
CA ALA A 163 -20.45 14.46 -6.97
C ALA A 163 -20.54 13.37 -8.05
N VAL A 164 -19.52 12.52 -8.18
CA VAL A 164 -19.52 11.37 -9.09
C VAL A 164 -20.64 10.40 -8.76
N PHE A 165 -20.90 10.16 -7.47
CA PHE A 165 -22.02 9.34 -7.00
C PHE A 165 -23.36 9.96 -7.41
N TYR A 166 -23.60 11.23 -7.08
CA TYR A 166 -24.86 11.92 -7.37
C TYR A 166 -25.15 11.99 -8.87
N PHE A 167 -24.21 12.48 -9.69
CA PHE A 167 -24.40 12.59 -11.14
C PHE A 167 -24.37 11.23 -11.84
N GLY A 168 -23.59 10.28 -11.34
CA GLY A 168 -23.45 8.96 -11.92
C GLY A 168 -24.67 8.06 -11.66
N THR A 169 -25.28 8.16 -10.47
CA THR A 169 -26.48 7.38 -10.09
C THR A 169 -27.75 7.86 -10.78
N LYS A 170 -27.81 9.13 -11.21
CA LYS A 170 -28.91 9.66 -12.04
C LYS A 170 -29.00 8.97 -13.41
N ASN A 171 -27.88 8.44 -13.92
CA ASN A 171 -27.88 7.67 -15.15
C ASN A 171 -28.05 6.17 -14.87
N GLN A 172 -29.23 5.63 -15.19
CA GLN A 172 -29.58 4.22 -14.95
C GLN A 172 -28.57 3.22 -15.58
N THR A 173 -27.95 3.58 -16.71
CA THR A 173 -26.97 2.72 -17.41
C THR A 173 -25.58 2.71 -16.77
N ARG A 174 -25.32 3.56 -15.77
CA ARG A 174 -24.01 3.71 -15.11
C ARG A 174 -24.07 3.67 -13.60
N LYS A 175 -25.24 3.33 -13.03
CA LYS A 175 -25.49 3.38 -11.59
C LYS A 175 -24.52 2.49 -10.80
N ILE A 176 -24.31 1.24 -11.22
CA ILE A 176 -23.42 0.31 -10.51
C ILE A 176 -21.96 0.75 -10.65
N THR A 177 -21.54 1.17 -11.85
CA THR A 177 -20.20 1.69 -12.09
C THR A 177 -19.93 2.95 -11.25
N ALA A 178 -20.92 3.83 -11.08
CA ALA A 178 -20.81 5.03 -10.25
C ALA A 178 -20.65 4.68 -8.77
N ILE A 179 -21.51 3.82 -8.21
CA ILE A 179 -21.41 3.34 -6.82
C ILE A 179 -20.05 2.70 -6.58
N ARG A 180 -19.61 1.81 -7.48
CA ARG A 180 -18.31 1.15 -7.38
C ARG A 180 -17.15 2.15 -7.34
N THR A 181 -17.19 3.18 -8.20
CA THR A 181 -16.16 4.23 -8.20
C THR A 181 -16.16 5.00 -6.88
N PHE A 182 -17.35 5.35 -6.37
CA PHE A 182 -17.50 6.03 -5.09
C PHE A 182 -16.91 5.21 -3.95
N VAL A 183 -17.24 3.91 -3.88
CA VAL A 183 -16.69 2.97 -2.89
C VAL A 183 -15.17 2.88 -3.00
N GLN A 184 -14.61 2.77 -4.21
CA GLN A 184 -13.16 2.74 -4.42
C GLN A 184 -12.47 4.02 -3.94
N ILE A 185 -13.04 5.20 -4.23
CA ILE A 185 -12.50 6.49 -3.78
C ILE A 185 -12.56 6.56 -2.24
N GLY A 186 -13.71 6.27 -1.64
CA GLY A 186 -13.88 6.32 -0.19
C GLY A 186 -12.97 5.34 0.56
N LEU A 187 -12.81 4.11 0.06
CA LEU A 187 -11.98 3.10 0.70
C LEU A 187 -10.48 3.33 0.54
N ILE A 188 -10.02 4.11 -0.45
CA ILE A 188 -8.63 4.57 -0.49
C ILE A 188 -8.31 5.40 0.76
N PHE A 189 -9.22 6.31 1.13
CA PHE A 189 -9.05 7.10 2.36
C PHE A 189 -9.04 6.24 3.61
N VAL A 190 -9.83 5.17 3.66
CA VAL A 190 -9.83 4.25 4.81
C VAL A 190 -8.55 3.42 4.84
N ILE A 191 -8.13 2.85 3.72
CA ILE A 191 -6.94 1.97 3.66
C ILE A 191 -5.67 2.75 4.02
N PHE A 192 -5.59 4.00 3.58
CA PHE A 192 -4.47 4.88 3.85
C PHE A 192 -4.82 5.93 4.90
N PHE A 193 -5.71 5.62 5.86
CA PHE A 193 -6.26 6.64 6.76
C PHE A 193 -5.21 7.28 7.68
N GLY A 194 -4.18 6.52 8.06
CA GLY A 194 -3.08 7.02 8.87
C GLY A 194 -2.29 8.15 8.19
N ILE A 195 -2.37 8.28 6.85
CA ILE A 195 -1.83 9.43 6.11
C ILE A 195 -2.45 10.75 6.59
N PHE A 196 -3.74 10.73 6.99
CA PHE A 196 -4.50 11.93 7.28
C PHE A 196 -4.35 12.42 8.73
N ILE A 197 -3.71 11.62 9.58
CA ILE A 197 -3.42 11.97 10.97
C ILE A 197 -1.94 12.39 11.02
N ASP A 198 -1.66 13.62 11.43
CA ASP A 198 -0.30 14.15 11.45
C ASP A 198 0.54 13.40 12.48
N HIS A 199 1.78 13.13 12.09
CA HIS A 199 2.77 12.50 12.93
C HIS A 199 3.41 13.64 13.73
N TYR A 200 2.97 13.85 14.97
CA TYR A 200 3.92 14.48 15.89
C TYR A 200 5.02 13.45 16.09
N ASN A 201 6.25 13.78 15.66
CA ASN A 201 7.47 13.04 16.00
C ASN A 201 7.58 13.00 17.53
N TYR A 202 6.88 12.07 18.16
CA TYR A 202 7.13 11.70 19.53
C TYR A 202 8.34 10.77 19.52
N PRO A 203 9.23 10.91 20.49
CA PRO A 203 10.43 10.10 20.55
C PRO A 203 10.10 8.69 21.06
N VAL A 204 9.54 7.84 20.20
CA VAL A 204 9.31 6.41 20.42
C VAL A 204 10.62 5.63 20.37
N PRO A 205 10.86 4.61 21.24
CA PRO A 205 12.00 3.68 21.12
C PRO A 205 12.24 3.30 19.67
N ALA A 206 13.46 3.44 19.17
CA ALA A 206 13.80 3.20 17.76
C ALA A 206 13.69 1.71 17.38
N ALA A 207 13.65 0.82 18.38
CA ALA A 207 13.24 -0.58 18.21
C ALA A 207 11.74 -0.77 17.93
N GLN A 208 10.93 0.29 18.10
CA GLN A 208 9.48 0.34 17.87
C GLN A 208 9.08 1.38 16.82
N ILE A 209 10.05 2.03 16.16
CA ILE A 209 9.75 2.88 15.00
C ILE A 209 10.29 2.14 13.78
N SER A 210 9.47 1.29 13.16
CA SER A 210 9.73 1.00 11.75
C SER A 210 9.69 2.32 10.97
N THR A 211 10.39 2.37 9.85
CA THR A 211 10.53 3.53 8.95
C THR A 211 9.19 4.09 8.40
N HIS A 212 8.03 3.65 8.93
CA HIS A 212 6.71 3.81 8.33
C HIS A 212 5.50 4.09 9.27
N GLU A 213 5.67 4.40 10.56
CA GLU A 213 4.55 4.23 11.52
C GLU A 213 3.68 5.45 11.87
N LEU A 214 2.39 5.32 11.52
CA LEU A 214 1.29 5.15 12.48
C LEU A 214 0.27 4.17 11.87
N ASP A 215 0.29 2.91 12.32
CA ASP A 215 -0.74 1.93 11.94
C ASP A 215 -1.91 2.03 12.94
N ILE A 216 -3.12 2.30 12.43
CA ILE A 216 -4.33 2.44 13.24
C ILE A 216 -5.03 1.09 13.29
N ALA A 217 -5.38 0.63 14.49
CA ALA A 217 -6.02 -0.67 14.77
C ALA A 217 -5.12 -1.90 14.52
N THR A 218 -3.91 -1.88 15.10
CA THR A 218 -2.93 -2.97 15.01
C THR A 218 -3.36 -4.23 15.76
N ASN A 219 -4.21 -4.17 16.78
CA ASN A 219 -4.64 -5.38 17.48
C ASN A 219 -5.87 -6.03 16.83
N VAL A 220 -5.68 -7.23 16.25
CA VAL A 220 -6.74 -8.03 15.63
C VAL A 220 -6.85 -9.35 16.37
N LEU A 221 -7.99 -9.59 17.04
CA LEU A 221 -8.24 -10.81 17.82
C LEU A 221 -7.19 -11.07 18.92
N GLY A 222 -6.66 -10.00 19.55
CA GLY A 222 -5.63 -10.12 20.59
C GLY A 222 -4.21 -10.25 20.06
N VAL A 223 -4.01 -10.26 18.73
CA VAL A 223 -2.68 -10.30 18.09
C VAL A 223 -2.31 -8.91 17.60
N ASP A 224 -1.18 -8.38 18.08
CA ASP A 224 -0.63 -7.12 17.58
C ASP A 224 -0.04 -7.30 16.17
N MET A 225 -0.59 -6.56 15.22
CA MET A 225 -0.20 -6.44 13.81
C MET A 225 0.29 -5.02 13.54
N PRO A 226 1.51 -4.69 13.97
CA PRO A 226 2.11 -3.39 13.72
C PRO A 226 2.38 -3.11 12.24
N ASP A 227 2.28 -4.13 11.37
CA ASP A 227 2.32 -4.00 9.91
C ASP A 227 0.94 -3.73 9.28
N GLY A 228 -0.11 -3.57 10.09
CA GLY A 228 -1.48 -3.32 9.66
C GLY A 228 -2.28 -4.59 9.31
N LEU A 229 -3.58 -4.41 9.04
CA LEU A 229 -4.50 -5.51 8.73
C LEU A 229 -4.17 -6.21 7.38
N PRO A 230 -4.07 -7.55 7.30
CA PRO A 230 -3.96 -8.28 6.03
C PRO A 230 -5.17 -8.02 5.14
N LEU A 231 -4.97 -7.31 4.03
CA LEU A 231 -6.02 -7.07 3.05
C LEU A 231 -5.78 -7.89 1.76
N PRO A 232 -6.82 -8.54 1.21
CA PRO A 232 -6.75 -9.27 -0.07
C PRO A 232 -6.82 -8.30 -1.28
N LEU A 233 -6.03 -7.24 -1.22
CA LEU A 233 -5.91 -6.19 -2.24
C LEU A 233 -4.52 -5.54 -2.18
N TYR A 234 -4.20 -4.72 -3.18
CA TYR A 234 -2.93 -3.97 -3.22
C TYR A 234 -2.97 -2.74 -2.32
N SER A 235 -2.86 -2.93 -1.01
CA SER A 235 -2.50 -1.89 -0.06
C SER A 235 -1.00 -1.97 0.18
N CYS A 236 -0.24 -1.04 -0.40
CA CYS A 236 1.21 -1.10 -0.34
C CYS A 236 1.69 -0.97 1.11
N TYR A 237 2.75 -1.70 1.49
CA TYR A 237 3.39 -1.59 2.80
C TYR A 237 4.23 -0.32 2.91
N TYR A 238 5.10 -0.04 1.94
CA TYR A 238 6.01 1.10 1.93
C TYR A 238 5.44 2.53 2.17
N PRO A 239 4.19 2.88 1.81
CA PRO A 239 3.61 4.15 2.23
C PRO A 239 3.48 4.29 3.75
N CYS A 240 3.60 5.51 4.26
CA CYS A 240 3.37 5.82 5.67
C CYS A 240 1.87 5.91 5.98
N GLY A 241 1.48 5.65 7.23
CA GLY A 241 0.11 5.95 7.70
C GLY A 241 -0.98 5.07 7.05
N ARG A 242 -0.82 3.75 7.12
CA ARG A 242 -1.76 2.79 6.51
C ARG A 242 -2.55 2.06 7.60
N ILE A 243 -3.75 1.60 7.27
CA ILE A 243 -4.55 0.73 8.16
C ILE A 243 -4.31 -0.75 7.83
N GLY A 244 -4.02 -1.06 6.57
CA GLY A 244 -3.85 -2.43 6.14
C GLY A 244 -2.82 -2.59 5.05
N THR A 245 -2.29 -3.80 4.93
CA THR A 245 -1.20 -4.13 4.02
C THR A 245 -1.53 -5.33 3.16
N CYS A 246 -0.83 -5.38 2.03
CA CYS A 246 -1.02 -6.42 1.04
C CYS A 246 -0.72 -7.77 1.68
N ALA A 247 -1.73 -8.63 1.72
CA ALA A 247 -1.63 -10.02 2.17
C ALA A 247 -0.41 -10.78 1.59
N LEU A 248 -0.07 -10.53 0.32
CA LEU A 248 1.08 -11.19 -0.31
C LEU A 248 2.41 -10.70 0.26
N TRP A 249 2.52 -9.42 0.62
CA TRP A 249 3.71 -8.92 1.31
C TRP A 249 3.81 -9.53 2.70
N GLN A 250 2.71 -9.56 3.49
CA GLN A 250 2.74 -10.15 4.83
C GLN A 250 3.12 -11.62 4.82
N ILE A 251 2.58 -12.41 3.88
CA ILE A 251 2.98 -13.81 3.71
C ILE A 251 4.48 -13.90 3.44
N GLN A 252 5.02 -13.06 2.55
CA GLN A 252 6.45 -13.06 2.25
C GLN A 252 7.28 -12.60 3.45
N ALA A 253 6.91 -11.50 4.11
CA ALA A 253 7.61 -10.96 5.26
C ALA A 253 7.63 -11.92 6.45
N TYR A 254 6.53 -12.65 6.69
CA TYR A 254 6.40 -13.60 7.81
C TYR A 254 6.93 -15.01 7.50
N ILE A 255 7.22 -15.34 6.23
CA ILE A 255 8.01 -16.53 5.87
C ILE A 255 9.50 -16.34 6.24
N TYR A 256 9.94 -15.09 6.44
CA TYR A 256 11.31 -14.69 6.76
C TYR A 256 11.54 -14.57 8.30
N PRO A 257 12.81 -14.55 8.77
CA PRO A 257 13.38 -15.44 9.79
C PRO A 257 12.88 -15.52 11.24
N PHE A 258 11.60 -15.35 11.56
CA PHE A 258 11.27 -15.18 12.98
C PHE A 258 10.06 -16.00 13.42
N PHE A 259 10.10 -17.31 13.16
CA PHE A 259 9.10 -18.22 13.74
C PHE A 259 9.17 -18.22 15.27
N ASP A 260 10.38 -18.25 15.82
CA ASP A 260 10.62 -18.44 17.26
C ASP A 260 10.92 -17.13 18.03
N VAL A 261 10.96 -15.98 17.34
CA VAL A 261 11.16 -14.67 17.99
C VAL A 261 10.05 -13.69 17.63
N GLY A 262 9.55 -13.00 18.66
CA GLY A 262 8.57 -11.93 18.54
C GLY A 262 9.18 -10.64 17.97
N SER A 263 9.99 -10.70 16.91
CA SER A 263 10.64 -9.52 16.34
C SER A 263 10.90 -9.70 14.84
N GLY A 264 10.69 -8.67 14.02
CA GLY A 264 10.98 -8.67 12.59
C GLY A 264 10.71 -7.31 11.96
N TRP A 265 11.44 -6.93 10.91
CA TRP A 265 11.23 -5.66 10.17
C TRP A 265 11.21 -4.39 11.05
N GLY A 266 12.02 -4.35 12.10
CA GLY A 266 12.08 -3.22 13.02
C GLY A 266 10.87 -3.12 13.96
N VAL A 267 10.09 -4.20 14.11
CA VAL A 267 9.01 -4.27 15.10
C VAL A 267 9.12 -5.50 15.98
N HIS A 268 8.90 -5.28 17.28
CA HIS A 268 8.66 -6.35 18.24
C HIS A 268 7.18 -6.70 18.26
N TYR A 269 6.88 -7.96 17.99
CA TYR A 269 5.55 -8.51 18.03
C TYR A 269 5.41 -9.39 19.27
N ALA A 270 4.25 -9.33 19.92
CA ALA A 270 3.94 -10.20 21.05
C ALA A 270 3.70 -11.68 20.66
N SER A 271 3.71 -12.01 19.37
CA SER A 271 3.33 -13.32 18.83
C SER A 271 4.41 -13.96 17.96
N GLU A 272 4.44 -15.29 17.93
CA GLU A 272 5.29 -16.09 17.03
C GLU A 272 4.92 -15.92 15.55
N GLY A 273 5.90 -16.06 14.65
CA GLY A 273 5.68 -15.92 13.21
C GLY A 273 4.64 -16.89 12.63
N VAL A 274 4.53 -18.10 13.20
CA VAL A 274 3.54 -19.11 12.77
C VAL A 274 2.11 -18.63 13.06
N LEU A 275 1.87 -18.07 14.24
CA LEU A 275 0.57 -17.53 14.61
C LEU A 275 0.18 -16.38 13.67
N ARG A 276 1.12 -15.49 13.34
CA ARG A 276 0.88 -14.39 12.40
C ARG A 276 0.51 -14.90 11.01
N LEU A 277 1.26 -15.87 10.47
CA LEU A 277 0.91 -16.51 9.20
C LEU A 277 -0.48 -17.16 9.25
N ALA A 278 -0.81 -17.85 10.35
CA ALA A 278 -2.12 -18.48 10.52
C ALA A 278 -3.26 -17.43 10.47
N VAL A 279 -3.08 -16.28 11.11
CA VAL A 279 -4.08 -15.19 11.06
C VAL A 279 -4.18 -14.60 9.65
N VAL A 280 -3.06 -14.35 8.98
CA VAL A 280 -3.04 -13.83 7.60
C VAL A 280 -3.77 -14.78 6.65
N PHE A 281 -3.42 -16.07 6.67
CA PHE A 281 -4.11 -17.08 5.86
C PHE A 281 -5.58 -17.21 6.25
N GLY A 282 -5.91 -17.19 7.54
CA GLY A 282 -7.29 -17.23 8.03
C GLY A 282 -8.14 -16.10 7.46
N ILE A 283 -7.65 -14.85 7.55
CA ILE A 283 -8.34 -13.67 7.01
C ILE A 283 -8.48 -13.77 5.50
N ILE A 284 -7.42 -14.14 4.77
CA ILE A 284 -7.47 -14.26 3.30
C ILE A 284 -8.43 -15.36 2.87
N ILE A 285 -8.43 -16.52 3.53
CA ILE A 285 -9.30 -17.66 3.20
C ILE A 285 -10.75 -17.28 3.47
N ILE A 286 -11.06 -16.70 4.64
CA ILE A 286 -12.41 -16.25 4.98
C ILE A 286 -12.88 -15.19 3.97
N ALA A 287 -12.05 -14.19 3.70
CA ALA A 287 -12.37 -13.13 2.74
C ALA A 287 -12.54 -13.68 1.32
N ALA A 288 -11.68 -14.61 0.91
CA ALA A 288 -11.77 -15.28 -0.38
C ALA A 288 -13.08 -16.07 -0.50
N ILE A 289 -13.44 -16.89 0.48
CA ILE A 289 -14.67 -17.70 0.46
C ILE A 289 -15.91 -16.81 0.50
N LEU A 290 -15.96 -15.81 1.39
CA LEU A 290 -17.15 -14.99 1.56
C LEU A 290 -17.38 -14.03 0.39
N LEU A 291 -16.31 -13.41 -0.13
CA LEU A 291 -16.40 -12.28 -1.05
C LEU A 291 -15.70 -12.51 -2.39
N GLY A 292 -15.01 -13.62 -2.59
CA GLY A 292 -14.34 -13.90 -3.85
C GLY A 292 -13.29 -12.84 -4.19
N LYS A 293 -13.24 -12.48 -5.48
CA LYS A 293 -12.44 -11.34 -5.99
C LYS A 293 -13.19 -10.00 -5.97
N VAL A 294 -14.24 -9.85 -5.16
CA VAL A 294 -14.97 -8.56 -5.04
C VAL A 294 -14.01 -7.43 -4.64
N PHE A 295 -13.03 -7.71 -3.77
CA PHE A 295 -11.99 -6.75 -3.38
C PHE A 295 -11.25 -6.15 -4.58
N CYS A 296 -10.85 -6.97 -5.55
CA CYS A 296 -10.19 -6.50 -6.77
C CYS A 296 -11.10 -5.57 -7.62
N GLY A 297 -12.41 -5.82 -7.60
CA GLY A 297 -13.39 -5.06 -8.39
C GLY A 297 -13.85 -3.75 -7.75
N TRP A 298 -13.96 -3.73 -6.42
CA TRP A 298 -14.68 -2.69 -5.66
C TRP A 298 -13.85 -1.94 -4.63
N VAL A 299 -12.76 -2.52 -4.13
CA VAL A 299 -12.01 -1.93 -3.01
C VAL A 299 -10.59 -1.57 -3.41
N CYS A 300 -9.93 -2.39 -4.24
CA CYS A 300 -8.52 -2.26 -4.54
C CYS A 300 -8.17 -0.88 -5.15
N PRO A 301 -7.19 -0.17 -4.57
CA PRO A 301 -6.78 1.17 -5.02
C PRO A 301 -6.12 1.12 -6.40
N PHE A 302 -5.31 0.08 -6.66
CA PHE A 302 -4.77 -0.17 -8.01
C PHE A 302 -5.90 -0.40 -9.04
N GLY A 303 -7.02 -1.00 -8.62
CA GLY A 303 -8.20 -1.14 -9.46
C GLY A 303 -8.81 0.20 -9.89
N LEU A 304 -8.76 1.23 -9.03
CA LEU A 304 -9.18 2.58 -9.37
C LEU A 304 -8.21 3.20 -10.38
N TYR A 305 -6.91 3.06 -10.17
CA TYR A 305 -5.87 3.51 -11.10
C TYR A 305 -6.09 2.95 -12.53
N LEU A 306 -6.35 1.64 -12.65
CA LEU A 306 -6.63 1.01 -13.95
C LEU A 306 -7.94 1.50 -14.60
N ASP A 307 -8.97 1.80 -13.78
CA ASP A 307 -10.21 2.40 -14.28
C ASP A 307 -9.99 3.87 -14.69
N LEU A 308 -9.08 4.61 -14.03
CA LEU A 308 -8.66 5.95 -14.43
C LEU A 308 -7.93 5.92 -15.77
N MET A 309 -6.98 5.00 -15.99
CA MET A 309 -6.34 4.79 -17.30
C MET A 309 -7.37 4.50 -18.40
N THR A 310 -8.40 3.71 -18.08
CA THR A 310 -9.50 3.44 -19.02
C THR A 310 -10.31 4.71 -19.35
N ARG A 311 -10.52 5.60 -18.39
CA ARG A 311 -11.19 6.90 -18.59
C ARG A 311 -10.33 7.84 -19.41
N LEU A 312 -9.03 7.92 -19.12
CA LEU A 312 -8.07 8.69 -19.88
C LEU A 312 -8.04 8.28 -21.35
N ARG A 313 -7.94 6.97 -21.64
CA ARG A 313 -8.04 6.46 -23.03
C ARG A 313 -9.35 6.89 -23.71
N LYS A 314 -10.49 6.83 -23.00
CA LYS A 314 -11.78 7.27 -23.56
C LYS A 314 -11.80 8.77 -23.84
N ALA A 315 -11.21 9.58 -22.95
CA ALA A 315 -11.09 11.03 -23.13
C ALA A 315 -10.26 11.36 -24.38
N LEU A 316 -9.15 10.62 -24.57
CA LEU A 316 -8.29 10.69 -25.76
C LEU A 316 -8.90 10.02 -27.01
N LYS A 317 -10.13 9.51 -26.94
CA LYS A 317 -10.86 8.83 -28.04
C LYS A 317 -10.12 7.66 -28.70
N ILE A 318 -9.11 7.08 -28.03
CA ILE A 318 -8.35 5.96 -28.57
C ILE A 318 -9.17 4.66 -28.47
N LYS A 319 -9.18 3.85 -29.54
CA LYS A 319 -9.89 2.57 -29.55
C LYS A 319 -9.24 1.59 -28.57
N ARG A 320 -10.06 0.90 -27.77
CA ARG A 320 -9.56 -0.17 -26.89
C ARG A 320 -9.16 -1.39 -27.73
N ARG A 321 -8.26 -2.20 -27.18
CA ARG A 321 -7.97 -3.54 -27.69
C ARG A 321 -8.52 -4.59 -26.72
N ALA A 322 -8.73 -5.79 -27.22
CA ALA A 322 -9.08 -6.98 -26.45
C ALA A 322 -8.05 -8.07 -26.77
N PHE A 323 -7.85 -8.99 -25.85
CA PHE A 323 -6.96 -10.11 -26.10
C PHE A 323 -7.68 -11.16 -26.93
N SER A 324 -6.92 -11.97 -27.69
CA SER A 324 -7.49 -13.20 -28.22
C SER A 324 -7.82 -14.14 -27.05
N GLU A 325 -8.81 -14.99 -27.20
CA GLU A 325 -9.29 -15.85 -26.11
C GLU A 325 -8.18 -16.75 -25.55
N ARG A 326 -7.41 -17.39 -26.45
CA ARG A 326 -6.26 -18.23 -26.08
C ARG A 326 -5.19 -17.43 -25.33
N PHE A 327 -4.88 -16.21 -25.78
CA PHE A 327 -3.89 -15.37 -25.12
C PHE A 327 -4.39 -14.94 -23.74
N ASN A 328 -5.66 -14.54 -23.63
CA ASN A 328 -6.28 -14.14 -22.36
C ASN A 328 -6.21 -15.26 -21.32
N GLU A 329 -6.51 -16.51 -21.70
CA GLU A 329 -6.41 -17.66 -20.81
C GLU A 329 -4.98 -17.91 -20.32
N ARG A 330 -4.00 -17.90 -21.23
CA ARG A 330 -2.57 -18.01 -20.86
C ARG A 330 -2.12 -16.85 -19.97
N PHE A 331 -2.60 -15.64 -20.24
CA PHE A 331 -2.29 -14.47 -19.45
C PHE A 331 -2.83 -14.61 -18.01
N HIS A 332 -4.03 -15.19 -17.82
CA HIS A 332 -4.50 -15.55 -16.47
C HIS A 332 -3.66 -16.65 -15.81
N GLN A 333 -3.14 -17.61 -16.57
CA GLN A 333 -2.27 -18.68 -16.04
C GLN A 333 -0.92 -18.13 -15.55
N LEU A 334 -0.36 -17.13 -16.24
CA LEU A 334 0.88 -16.47 -15.82
C LEU A 334 0.80 -15.90 -14.40
N GLY A 335 -0.38 -15.45 -13.95
CA GLY A 335 -0.54 -14.99 -12.57
C GLY A 335 -0.27 -16.06 -11.51
N TYR A 336 -0.58 -17.34 -11.80
CA TYR A 336 -0.25 -18.46 -10.90
C TYR A 336 1.24 -18.81 -10.96
N VAL A 337 1.87 -18.68 -12.13
CA VAL A 337 3.31 -18.87 -12.29
C VAL A 337 4.08 -17.80 -11.51
N ILE A 338 3.67 -16.53 -11.62
CA ILE A 338 4.27 -15.43 -10.85
C ILE A 338 4.10 -15.68 -9.35
N LEU A 339 2.89 -16.07 -8.91
CA LEU A 339 2.65 -16.39 -7.50
C LEU A 339 3.57 -17.50 -7.00
N ALA A 340 3.64 -18.62 -7.73
CA ALA A 340 4.49 -19.75 -7.37
C ALA A 340 5.96 -19.34 -7.32
N LEU A 341 6.45 -18.62 -8.34
CA LEU A 341 7.82 -18.12 -8.40
C LEU A 341 8.15 -17.21 -7.23
N THR A 342 7.27 -16.25 -6.90
CA THR A 342 7.52 -15.32 -5.79
C THR A 342 7.51 -16.02 -4.42
N VAL A 343 6.66 -17.04 -4.24
CA VAL A 343 6.61 -17.82 -2.99
C VAL A 343 7.85 -18.71 -2.88
N ILE A 344 8.24 -19.38 -3.97
CA ILE A 344 9.46 -20.22 -4.02
C ILE A 344 10.69 -19.35 -3.75
N LEU A 345 10.82 -18.20 -4.41
CA LEU A 345 11.93 -17.27 -4.16
C LEU A 345 11.95 -16.81 -2.70
N SER A 346 10.79 -16.51 -2.11
CA SER A 346 10.72 -16.18 -0.68
C SER A 346 11.25 -17.30 0.20
N VAL A 347 10.89 -18.56 -0.08
CA VAL A 347 11.41 -19.71 0.69
C VAL A 347 12.91 -19.91 0.48
N VAL A 348 13.40 -19.78 -0.76
CA VAL A 348 14.82 -19.96 -1.09
C VAL A 348 15.70 -18.90 -0.41
N PHE A 349 15.30 -17.64 -0.48
CA PHE A 349 16.01 -16.54 0.17
C PHE A 349 15.85 -16.56 1.70
N ALA A 350 14.79 -17.19 2.22
CA ALA A 350 14.64 -17.49 3.64
C ALA A 350 15.37 -18.77 4.08
N SER A 351 16.12 -19.46 3.21
CA SER A 351 16.71 -20.78 3.55
C SER A 351 17.61 -20.80 4.78
N GLN A 352 18.42 -19.76 4.98
CA GLN A 352 19.26 -19.65 6.17
C GLN A 352 18.44 -19.51 7.44
N ALA A 353 17.30 -18.83 7.36
CA ALA A 353 16.38 -18.71 8.47
C ALA A 353 15.68 -20.04 8.79
N LEU A 354 15.26 -20.74 7.75
CA LEU A 354 14.41 -21.94 7.87
C LEU A 354 15.22 -23.19 8.23
N THR A 355 16.44 -23.30 7.71
CA THR A 355 17.24 -24.54 7.77
C THR A 355 18.62 -24.33 8.37
N GLY A 356 18.98 -23.09 8.72
CA GLY A 356 20.34 -22.74 9.15
C GLY A 356 21.39 -22.79 8.03
N THR A 357 21.00 -23.12 6.79
CA THR A 357 21.92 -23.25 5.64
C THR A 357 21.71 -22.15 4.61
N GLN A 358 22.81 -21.63 4.06
CA GLN A 358 22.79 -20.64 2.99
C GLN A 358 22.66 -21.32 1.63
N LEU A 359 21.44 -21.40 1.08
CA LEU A 359 21.29 -21.89 -0.31
C LEU A 359 21.86 -20.91 -1.34
N VAL A 360 21.87 -19.61 -1.02
CA VAL A 360 22.39 -18.54 -1.87
C VAL A 360 23.25 -17.61 -1.01
N SER A 361 24.44 -17.25 -1.48
CA SER A 361 25.33 -16.33 -0.77
C SER A 361 24.66 -14.95 -0.55
N GLY A 362 24.75 -14.38 0.65
CA GLY A 362 24.13 -13.08 0.97
C GLY A 362 22.70 -13.18 1.52
N THR A 363 22.23 -14.39 1.84
CA THR A 363 20.99 -14.62 2.63
C THR A 363 21.22 -14.50 4.14
N GLU A 364 22.45 -14.21 4.59
CA GLU A 364 22.70 -13.92 6.00
C GLU A 364 21.85 -12.78 6.53
N ARG A 365 21.60 -12.81 7.84
CA ARG A 365 21.01 -11.67 8.53
C ARG A 365 21.87 -10.44 8.24
N GLY A 366 21.28 -9.46 7.56
CA GLY A 366 21.98 -8.25 7.10
C GLY A 366 22.71 -8.34 5.76
N GLY A 367 22.66 -9.49 5.09
CA GLY A 367 23.18 -9.67 3.74
C GLY A 367 22.32 -8.96 2.68
N TYR A 368 22.93 -8.64 1.53
CA TYR A 368 22.26 -7.91 0.45
C TYR A 368 20.98 -8.61 -0.05
N ILE A 369 21.01 -9.93 -0.24
CA ILE A 369 19.83 -10.66 -0.75
C ILE A 369 18.72 -10.65 0.31
N TYR A 370 19.09 -10.85 1.56
CA TYR A 370 18.17 -10.77 2.69
C TYR A 370 17.44 -9.43 2.72
N THR A 371 18.16 -8.32 2.59
CA THR A 371 17.54 -7.01 2.69
C THR A 371 16.67 -6.64 1.49
N TYR A 372 17.17 -6.84 0.26
CA TYR A 372 16.47 -6.34 -0.93
C TYR A 372 15.38 -7.31 -1.45
N PHE A 373 15.55 -8.61 -1.21
CA PHE A 373 14.71 -9.65 -1.81
C PHE A 373 13.89 -10.45 -0.80
N SER A 374 13.85 -10.02 0.47
CA SER A 374 12.94 -10.56 1.49
C SER A 374 11.46 -10.52 1.09
N ALA A 375 11.06 -9.51 0.31
CA ALA A 375 9.76 -9.46 -0.35
C ALA A 375 9.90 -9.43 -1.89
N PRO A 376 10.15 -10.58 -2.55
CA PRO A 376 10.40 -10.63 -4.00
C PRO A 376 9.26 -10.02 -4.82
N PHE A 377 8.00 -10.17 -4.38
CA PHE A 377 6.87 -9.61 -5.11
C PHE A 377 6.88 -8.07 -5.08
N CYS A 378 7.32 -7.47 -3.96
CA CYS A 378 7.39 -6.02 -3.84
C CYS A 378 8.41 -5.38 -4.78
N GLN A 379 9.39 -6.13 -5.29
CA GLN A 379 10.32 -5.65 -6.32
C GLN A 379 9.71 -5.59 -7.73
N VAL A 380 8.59 -6.29 -7.93
CA VAL A 380 7.86 -6.34 -9.21
C VAL A 380 6.42 -5.83 -9.09
N CYS A 381 6.08 -5.20 -7.97
CA CYS A 381 4.74 -4.75 -7.67
C CYS A 381 4.52 -3.35 -8.26
N PRO A 382 3.59 -3.16 -9.22
CA PRO A 382 3.32 -1.83 -9.78
C PRO A 382 2.64 -0.90 -8.77
N MET A 383 2.08 -1.41 -7.67
CA MET A 383 1.49 -0.57 -6.62
C MET A 383 2.57 0.17 -5.82
N LYS A 384 3.73 -0.46 -5.58
CA LYS A 384 4.81 0.13 -4.78
C LYS A 384 5.24 1.51 -5.31
N PRO A 385 5.71 1.64 -6.56
CA PRO A 385 6.08 2.95 -7.11
C PRO A 385 4.88 3.88 -7.25
N LEU A 386 3.68 3.36 -7.52
CA LEU A 386 2.48 4.19 -7.65
C LEU A 386 2.11 4.88 -6.33
N CYS A 387 2.10 4.16 -5.21
CA CYS A 387 1.84 4.72 -3.88
C CYS A 387 2.88 5.77 -3.52
N LEU A 388 4.16 5.43 -3.64
CA LEU A 388 5.26 6.29 -3.20
C LEU A 388 5.35 7.58 -4.01
N LEU A 389 5.16 7.50 -5.33
CA LEU A 389 5.08 8.69 -6.17
C LEU A 389 3.84 9.53 -5.85
N ALA A 390 2.70 8.90 -5.55
CA ALA A 390 1.49 9.62 -5.17
C ALA A 390 1.69 10.37 -3.85
N GLU A 391 2.26 9.74 -2.82
CA GLU A 391 2.54 10.36 -1.52
C GLU A 391 3.56 11.47 -1.62
N SER A 392 4.63 11.25 -2.38
CA SER A 392 5.62 12.30 -2.62
C SER A 392 5.02 13.50 -3.35
N SER A 393 4.12 13.27 -4.32
CA SER A 393 3.44 14.34 -5.06
C SER A 393 2.51 15.21 -4.22
N VAL A 394 2.00 14.69 -3.09
CA VAL A 394 1.16 15.44 -2.16
C VAL A 394 1.92 15.96 -0.93
N GLY A 395 3.26 15.83 -0.93
CA GLY A 395 4.13 16.35 0.13
C GLY A 395 4.15 15.52 1.42
N LEU A 396 3.63 14.29 1.38
CA LEU A 396 3.63 13.38 2.54
C LEU A 396 4.96 12.65 2.71
N MET A 397 5.68 12.47 1.61
CA MET A 397 6.99 11.83 1.59
C MET A 397 7.98 12.73 0.85
N ARG A 398 9.14 12.96 1.47
CA ARG A 398 10.21 13.75 0.87
C ARG A 398 10.70 13.03 -0.40
N PRO A 399 10.73 13.69 -1.58
CA PRO A 399 11.16 13.06 -2.83
C PRO A 399 12.55 12.44 -2.76
N GLU A 400 13.42 12.99 -1.93
CA GLU A 400 14.79 12.52 -1.73
C GLU A 400 14.82 11.11 -1.15
N TRP A 401 13.85 10.77 -0.27
CA TRP A 401 13.73 9.43 0.32
C TRP A 401 13.34 8.36 -0.69
N LEU A 402 12.75 8.74 -1.83
CA LEU A 402 12.36 7.76 -2.87
C LEU A 402 13.57 7.02 -3.45
N VAL A 403 14.70 7.72 -3.55
CA VAL A 403 15.91 7.26 -4.23
C VAL A 403 17.09 7.06 -3.28
N GLN A 404 16.95 7.44 -2.02
CA GLN A 404 17.96 7.18 -0.99
C GLN A 404 17.85 5.73 -0.50
N ASN A 405 19.01 5.17 -0.18
CA ASN A 405 19.09 3.93 0.58
C ASN A 405 18.78 4.31 2.03
N THR A 406 17.62 3.92 2.56
CA THR A 406 17.38 4.08 3.99
C THR A 406 18.34 3.18 4.74
N THR A 407 18.92 3.70 5.81
CA THR A 407 19.71 2.91 6.75
C THR A 407 18.94 2.92 8.06
N GLY A 408 18.58 1.72 8.53
CA GLY A 408 17.98 1.50 9.83
C GLY A 408 18.66 0.32 10.49
N GLN A 409 18.73 0.29 11.82
CA GLN A 409 19.49 -0.68 12.62
C GLN A 409 19.00 -2.13 12.56
N PHE A 410 18.05 -2.43 11.68
CA PHE A 410 17.59 -3.79 11.38
C PHE A 410 17.84 -4.19 9.93
N PHE A 411 18.84 -3.58 9.27
CA PHE A 411 19.26 -3.91 7.92
C PHE A 411 18.17 -3.69 6.85
N GLU A 412 17.38 -2.62 6.93
CA GLU A 412 16.57 -2.14 5.80
C GLU A 412 17.39 -1.23 4.86
N VAL A 413 18.54 -1.69 4.40
CA VAL A 413 19.22 -1.11 3.22
C VAL A 413 18.42 -1.41 1.96
N GLY A 414 17.35 -0.67 1.70
CA GLY A 414 16.48 -0.83 0.54
C GLY A 414 16.14 0.50 -0.12
N PHE A 415 16.01 0.52 -1.46
CA PHE A 415 15.40 1.66 -2.12
C PHE A 415 13.87 1.56 -2.05
N TYR A 416 13.22 2.65 -1.62
CA TYR A 416 11.77 2.83 -1.76
C TYR A 416 11.34 2.68 -3.22
N LEU A 417 12.14 3.18 -4.15
CA LEU A 417 11.87 3.12 -5.58
C LEU A 417 13.06 2.48 -6.29
N THR A 418 12.81 1.41 -7.05
CA THR A 418 13.83 0.81 -7.92
C THR A 418 13.49 1.09 -9.38
N SER A 419 14.51 1.10 -10.25
CA SER A 419 14.33 1.20 -11.70
C SER A 419 13.40 0.10 -12.22
N THR A 420 13.53 -1.13 -11.71
CA THR A 420 12.63 -2.26 -12.02
C THR A 420 11.17 -1.95 -11.71
N ASN A 421 10.88 -1.38 -10.53
CA ASN A 421 9.52 -1.01 -10.15
C ASN A 421 8.92 0.03 -11.11
N LEU A 422 9.68 1.06 -11.46
CA LEU A 422 9.26 2.09 -12.41
C LEU A 422 8.99 1.53 -13.81
N ILE A 423 9.87 0.67 -14.31
CA ILE A 423 9.71 -0.01 -15.61
C ILE A 423 8.43 -0.84 -15.61
N ILE A 424 8.18 -1.61 -14.55
CA ILE A 424 6.98 -2.43 -14.43
C ILE A 424 5.73 -1.56 -14.35
N LEU A 425 5.74 -0.49 -13.54
CA LEU A 425 4.62 0.46 -13.50
C LEU A 425 4.35 1.03 -14.90
N ALA A 426 5.38 1.47 -15.63
CA ALA A 426 5.23 1.99 -16.99
C ALA A 426 4.60 0.96 -17.94
N ILE A 427 5.13 -0.28 -17.97
CA ILE A 427 4.60 -1.38 -18.80
C ILE A 427 3.14 -1.66 -18.45
N VAL A 428 2.83 -1.76 -17.16
CA VAL A 428 1.46 -2.04 -16.68
C VAL A 428 0.51 -0.90 -17.03
N SER A 429 0.97 0.35 -16.94
CA SER A 429 0.19 1.54 -17.28
C SER A 429 -0.12 1.59 -18.77
N ILE A 430 0.87 1.32 -19.63
CA ILE A 430 0.69 1.22 -21.08
C ILE A 430 -0.27 0.09 -21.41
N ALA A 431 -0.08 -1.09 -20.81
CA ALA A 431 -0.97 -2.23 -21.02
C ALA A 431 -2.41 -1.90 -20.56
N ALA A 432 -2.58 -1.26 -19.41
CA ALA A 432 -3.87 -0.87 -18.85
C ALA A 432 -4.59 0.19 -19.70
N PHE A 433 -3.82 1.04 -20.37
CA PHE A 433 -4.32 2.04 -21.29
C PHE A 433 -5.02 1.38 -22.48
N PHE A 434 -4.39 0.40 -23.14
CA PHE A 434 -4.94 -0.30 -24.31
C PHE A 434 -5.92 -1.44 -23.95
N PHE A 435 -5.61 -2.21 -22.92
CA PHE A 435 -6.36 -3.38 -22.45
C PHE A 435 -6.92 -3.12 -21.06
N ARG A 436 -8.23 -3.27 -20.89
CA ARG A 436 -8.88 -2.94 -19.61
C ARG A 436 -8.43 -3.90 -18.52
N ARG A 437 -7.93 -3.36 -17.40
CA ARG A 437 -7.56 -4.14 -16.21
C ARG A 437 -6.65 -5.34 -16.53
N SER A 438 -5.72 -5.17 -17.47
CA SER A 438 -4.73 -6.18 -17.87
C SER A 438 -4.01 -6.76 -16.65
N TRP A 439 -3.51 -5.93 -15.75
CA TRP A 439 -2.84 -6.39 -14.53
C TRP A 439 -3.70 -7.31 -13.66
N CYS A 440 -5.01 -7.06 -13.54
CA CYS A 440 -5.89 -7.90 -12.74
C CYS A 440 -6.00 -9.35 -13.26
N GLN A 441 -5.53 -9.61 -14.48
CA GLN A 441 -5.48 -10.95 -15.09
C GLN A 441 -4.20 -11.70 -14.66
N ILE A 442 -3.06 -11.02 -14.55
CA ILE A 442 -1.76 -11.60 -14.14
C ILE A 442 -1.40 -11.38 -12.67
N CYS A 443 -2.20 -10.63 -11.92
CA CYS A 443 -1.92 -10.26 -10.54
C CYS A 443 -1.76 -11.51 -9.65
N PRO A 444 -0.59 -11.72 -9.00
CA PRO A 444 -0.35 -12.90 -8.16
C PRO A 444 -1.25 -12.94 -6.92
N LEU A 445 -1.57 -11.79 -6.32
CA LEU A 445 -2.56 -11.73 -5.24
C LEU A 445 -3.96 -12.14 -5.71
N GLY A 446 -4.33 -11.74 -6.95
CA GLY A 446 -5.55 -12.21 -7.57
C GLY A 446 -5.52 -13.72 -7.83
N ALA A 447 -4.37 -14.29 -8.22
CA ALA A 447 -4.21 -15.72 -8.36
C ALA A 447 -4.36 -16.45 -7.02
N LEU A 448 -3.82 -15.89 -5.93
CA LEU A 448 -3.93 -16.41 -4.57
C LEU A 448 -5.40 -16.48 -4.12
N ILE A 449 -6.16 -15.40 -4.28
CA ILE A 449 -7.60 -15.37 -3.94
C ILE A 449 -8.39 -16.33 -4.84
N ALA A 450 -8.01 -16.44 -6.12
CA ALA A 450 -8.63 -17.39 -7.04
C ALA A 450 -8.37 -18.85 -6.67
N LEU A 451 -7.21 -19.16 -6.10
CA LEU A 451 -6.84 -20.50 -5.68
C LEU A 451 -7.84 -21.01 -4.63
N PHE A 452 -8.08 -20.23 -3.57
CA PHE A 452 -9.04 -20.57 -2.52
C PHE A 452 -10.49 -20.63 -3.03
N ASN A 453 -10.86 -19.81 -4.00
CA ASN A 453 -12.21 -19.81 -4.59
C ASN A 453 -12.46 -20.88 -5.66
N ARG A 454 -11.39 -21.49 -6.18
CA ARG A 454 -11.50 -22.51 -7.25
C ARG A 454 -11.74 -23.91 -6.68
N PHE A 455 -11.22 -24.20 -5.48
CA PHE A 455 -11.36 -25.51 -4.88
C PHE A 455 -12.84 -25.86 -4.66
N PRO A 456 -13.31 -27.03 -5.15
CA PRO A 456 -14.72 -27.44 -5.08
C PRO A 456 -15.40 -27.28 -3.71
N PRO A 457 -14.79 -27.68 -2.57
CA PRO A 457 -15.43 -27.53 -1.27
C PRO A 457 -15.68 -26.06 -0.91
N PHE A 458 -14.70 -25.19 -1.14
CA PHE A 458 -14.80 -23.76 -0.85
C PHE A 458 -15.70 -23.02 -1.84
N LYS A 459 -15.74 -23.46 -3.10
CA LYS A 459 -16.61 -22.87 -4.12
C LYS A 459 -18.10 -23.08 -3.80
N TRP A 460 -18.47 -24.22 -3.20
CA TRP A 460 -19.85 -24.45 -2.76
C TRP A 460 -20.24 -23.51 -1.61
N ILE A 461 -19.31 -23.17 -0.72
CA ILE A 461 -19.51 -22.26 0.42
C ILE A 461 -19.43 -20.78 -0.02
N SER A 462 -18.99 -20.49 -1.26
CA SER A 462 -18.80 -19.13 -1.75
C SER A 462 -20.03 -18.24 -1.53
N GLY A 463 -19.85 -17.19 -0.73
CA GLY A 463 -20.91 -16.26 -0.36
C GLY A 463 -21.40 -15.41 -1.52
N VAL A 464 -20.57 -15.19 -2.54
CA VAL A 464 -20.92 -14.41 -3.74
C VAL A 464 -21.10 -15.32 -4.95
N ARG A 465 -22.24 -15.22 -5.62
CA ARG A 465 -22.53 -15.93 -6.88
C ARG A 465 -23.11 -15.00 -7.92
N LEU A 466 -22.76 -15.24 -9.19
CA LEU A 466 -23.35 -14.51 -10.31
C LEU A 466 -24.21 -15.50 -11.10
N ASN A 467 -25.51 -15.49 -10.85
CA ASN A 467 -26.44 -16.40 -11.50
C ASN A 467 -26.96 -15.83 -12.82
N LYS A 468 -26.98 -16.69 -13.84
CA LYS A 468 -27.62 -16.45 -15.12
C LYS A 468 -28.90 -17.27 -15.23
N VAL A 469 -29.98 -16.62 -15.63
CA VAL A 469 -31.25 -17.27 -15.98
C VAL A 469 -31.24 -17.54 -17.48
N GLU A 470 -31.27 -18.82 -17.86
CA GLU A 470 -31.15 -19.26 -19.25
C GLU A 470 -32.30 -18.72 -20.11
N GLU A 471 -33.53 -18.89 -19.63
CA GLU A 471 -34.77 -18.50 -20.32
C GLU A 471 -34.80 -17.02 -20.73
N LYS A 472 -34.16 -16.16 -19.94
CA LYS A 472 -34.12 -14.71 -20.18
C LYS A 472 -32.93 -14.29 -21.06
N CYS A 473 -31.98 -15.18 -21.35
CA CYS A 473 -30.76 -14.82 -22.05
C CYS A 473 -30.87 -14.98 -23.57
N THR A 474 -30.77 -13.87 -24.31
CA THR A 474 -30.79 -13.88 -25.79
C THR A 474 -29.43 -14.10 -26.46
N LYS A 475 -28.38 -14.45 -25.70
CA LYS A 475 -27.00 -14.58 -26.19
C LYS A 475 -26.51 -13.38 -27.06
N CYS A 476 -26.89 -12.15 -26.70
CA CYS A 476 -26.52 -10.93 -27.44
C CYS A 476 -25.03 -10.53 -27.37
N GLY A 477 -24.21 -11.20 -26.55
CA GLY A 477 -22.77 -10.97 -26.44
C GLY A 477 -22.34 -9.65 -25.77
N ILE A 478 -23.28 -8.85 -25.24
CA ILE A 478 -22.95 -7.59 -24.53
C ILE A 478 -22.10 -7.88 -23.30
N CYS A 479 -22.46 -8.90 -22.49
CA CYS A 479 -21.71 -9.30 -21.30
C CYS A 479 -20.23 -9.59 -21.60
N LYS A 480 -19.94 -10.33 -22.68
CA LYS A 480 -18.59 -10.63 -23.17
C LYS A 480 -17.83 -9.37 -23.56
N ARG A 481 -18.48 -8.43 -24.28
CA ARG A 481 -17.86 -7.18 -24.73
C ARG A 481 -17.54 -6.23 -23.57
N VAL A 482 -18.37 -6.15 -22.53
CA VAL A 482 -18.19 -5.19 -21.43
C VAL A 482 -17.28 -5.68 -20.31
N CYS A 483 -17.06 -7.00 -20.21
CA CYS A 483 -16.21 -7.63 -19.20
C CYS A 483 -14.76 -7.11 -19.30
N PRO A 484 -14.19 -6.50 -18.24
CA PRO A 484 -12.83 -5.98 -18.28
C PRO A 484 -11.79 -7.10 -18.30
N THR A 485 -11.99 -8.18 -17.53
CA THR A 485 -11.07 -9.32 -17.46
C THR A 485 -11.35 -10.41 -18.49
N GLN A 486 -12.31 -10.19 -19.39
CA GLN A 486 -12.67 -11.07 -20.51
C GLN A 486 -13.10 -12.49 -20.09
N VAL A 487 -13.84 -12.61 -18.98
CA VAL A 487 -14.47 -13.87 -18.55
C VAL A 487 -15.51 -14.33 -19.58
N LYS A 488 -15.30 -15.52 -20.15
CA LYS A 488 -16.14 -16.10 -21.21
C LYS A 488 -17.41 -16.79 -20.70
N ASP A 489 -17.36 -17.38 -19.50
CA ASP A 489 -18.43 -18.18 -18.90
C ASP A 489 -19.77 -17.43 -18.80
N VAL A 490 -19.75 -16.11 -18.62
CA VAL A 490 -20.96 -15.27 -18.57
C VAL A 490 -21.75 -15.34 -19.88
N TYR A 491 -21.06 -15.48 -21.01
CA TYR A 491 -21.67 -15.63 -22.33
C TYR A 491 -21.97 -17.10 -22.66
N GLU A 492 -20.99 -17.98 -22.47
CA GLU A 492 -21.02 -19.37 -22.96
C GLU A 492 -21.92 -20.29 -22.14
N LYS A 493 -21.91 -20.18 -20.80
CA LYS A 493 -22.75 -21.04 -19.97
C LYS A 493 -24.23 -20.75 -20.19
N LYS A 494 -25.03 -21.80 -20.21
CA LYS A 494 -26.49 -21.76 -20.40
C LYS A 494 -27.21 -21.06 -19.25
N GLY A 495 -27.00 -21.54 -18.02
CA GLY A 495 -27.57 -20.95 -16.80
C GLY A 495 -26.77 -21.32 -15.54
N GLY A 496 -27.27 -20.90 -14.38
CA GLY A 496 -26.62 -21.16 -13.08
C GLY A 496 -25.50 -20.17 -12.78
N ASP A 497 -24.54 -20.56 -11.94
CA ASP A 497 -23.41 -19.70 -11.57
C ASP A 497 -22.39 -19.58 -12.71
N VAL A 498 -22.31 -18.37 -13.25
CA VAL A 498 -21.45 -18.01 -14.37
C VAL A 498 -20.18 -17.28 -13.95
N ALA A 499 -20.01 -16.99 -12.65
CA ALA A 499 -18.73 -16.51 -12.14
C ALA A 499 -17.72 -17.67 -12.06
N ASN A 500 -16.57 -17.49 -12.68
CA ASN A 500 -15.40 -18.34 -12.45
C ASN A 500 -14.37 -17.58 -11.61
N SER A 501 -13.25 -18.23 -11.26
CA SER A 501 -12.20 -17.64 -10.42
C SER A 501 -11.48 -16.43 -11.07
N GLN A 502 -11.76 -16.11 -12.34
CA GLN A 502 -11.24 -14.92 -13.04
C GLN A 502 -12.21 -13.72 -12.94
N CYS A 503 -13.45 -13.93 -12.48
CA CYS A 503 -14.42 -12.87 -12.30
C CYS A 503 -14.06 -12.00 -11.09
N ILE A 504 -13.84 -10.70 -11.31
CA ILE A 504 -13.59 -9.72 -10.23
C ILE A 504 -14.89 -9.10 -9.67
N TYR A 505 -16.05 -9.68 -10.03
CA TYR A 505 -17.37 -9.20 -9.61
C TYR A 505 -17.61 -7.70 -9.81
N CYS A 506 -17.07 -7.09 -10.86
CA CYS A 506 -17.26 -5.65 -11.14
C CYS A 506 -18.68 -5.28 -11.62
N LEU A 507 -19.54 -6.28 -11.85
CA LEU A 507 -20.95 -6.18 -12.25
C LEU A 507 -21.28 -5.38 -13.51
N ARG A 508 -20.30 -4.95 -14.31
CA ARG A 508 -20.54 -4.30 -15.62
C ARG A 508 -21.42 -5.15 -16.55
N CYS A 509 -21.35 -6.49 -16.47
CA CYS A 509 -22.22 -7.37 -17.25
C CYS A 509 -23.68 -7.30 -16.78
N VAL A 510 -23.93 -7.22 -15.46
CA VAL A 510 -25.27 -7.05 -14.87
C VAL A 510 -25.83 -5.68 -15.27
N GLU A 511 -25.01 -4.63 -15.14
CA GLU A 511 -25.37 -3.24 -15.44
C GLU A 511 -25.76 -3.02 -16.90
N MET A 512 -25.07 -3.66 -17.85
CA MET A 512 -25.26 -3.42 -19.28
C MET A 512 -26.18 -4.46 -19.96
N CYS A 513 -26.57 -5.52 -19.25
CA CYS A 513 -27.45 -6.55 -19.82
C CYS A 513 -28.82 -5.93 -20.14
N PRO A 514 -29.31 -6.02 -21.39
CA PRO A 514 -30.57 -5.42 -21.78
C PRO A 514 -31.80 -6.20 -21.31
N GLN A 515 -31.60 -7.43 -20.81
CA GLN A 515 -32.68 -8.31 -20.37
C GLN A 515 -32.89 -8.16 -18.86
N GLU A 516 -34.11 -7.91 -18.46
CA GLU A 516 -34.48 -7.74 -17.06
C GLU A 516 -34.30 -9.04 -16.27
N ASP A 517 -33.61 -8.96 -15.12
CA ASP A 517 -33.40 -10.06 -14.18
C ASP A 517 -32.75 -11.32 -14.81
N CYS A 518 -32.10 -11.19 -15.97
CA CYS A 518 -31.32 -12.24 -16.64
C CYS A 518 -30.02 -12.56 -15.90
N LEU A 519 -29.31 -11.55 -15.38
CA LEU A 519 -28.11 -11.70 -14.57
C LEU A 519 -28.38 -11.20 -13.15
N GLN A 520 -28.11 -12.04 -12.15
CA GLN A 520 -28.41 -11.80 -10.74
C GLN A 520 -27.15 -12.00 -9.89
N LEU A 521 -26.71 -10.96 -9.19
CA LEU A 521 -25.74 -11.10 -8.11
C LEU A 521 -26.47 -11.57 -6.86
N LYS A 522 -26.06 -12.72 -6.33
CA LYS A 522 -26.51 -13.24 -5.05
C LYS A 522 -25.38 -13.15 -4.02
N LEU A 523 -25.68 -12.59 -2.86
CA LEU A 523 -24.81 -12.57 -1.68
C LEU A 523 -25.49 -13.38 -0.57
N LEU A 524 -24.84 -14.44 -0.09
CA LEU A 524 -25.37 -15.38 0.92
C LEU A 524 -26.79 -15.86 0.55
N GLY A 525 -27.01 -16.19 -0.73
CA GLY A 525 -28.30 -16.63 -1.28
C GLY A 525 -29.30 -15.51 -1.59
N LYS A 526 -29.16 -14.31 -1.03
CA LYS A 526 -30.06 -13.17 -1.26
C LYS A 526 -29.68 -12.39 -2.52
N LYS A 527 -30.67 -11.98 -3.33
CA LYS A 527 -30.45 -11.15 -4.52
C LYS A 527 -30.08 -9.73 -4.09
N VAL A 528 -28.90 -9.24 -4.50
CA VAL A 528 -28.41 -7.88 -4.18
C VAL A 528 -28.49 -6.94 -5.37
N ALA A 529 -28.18 -7.46 -6.58
CA ALA A 529 -28.23 -6.68 -7.81
C ALA A 529 -28.73 -7.54 -8.96
N THR A 530 -29.55 -6.97 -9.83
CA THR A 530 -30.13 -7.64 -11.00
C THR A 530 -30.00 -6.78 -12.24
N SER A 531 -29.94 -7.41 -13.41
CA SER A 531 -29.97 -6.69 -14.68
C SER A 531 -31.33 -6.05 -14.90
N ARG A 532 -31.36 -4.92 -15.62
CA ARG A 532 -32.56 -4.13 -15.86
C ARG A 532 -32.73 -3.89 -17.35
N ASN A 533 -33.96 -3.88 -17.82
CA ASN A 533 -34.24 -3.54 -19.21
C ASN A 533 -34.20 -2.02 -19.39
N TRP A 534 -33.07 -1.52 -19.90
CA TRP A 534 -32.89 -0.10 -20.22
C TRP A 534 -33.36 0.26 -21.65
N LEU A 535 -33.91 -0.69 -22.42
CA LEU A 535 -34.45 -0.47 -23.76
C LEU A 535 -35.94 -0.07 -23.74
N ASN A 536 -36.65 -0.24 -22.62
CA ASN A 536 -38.06 0.14 -22.52
C ASN A 536 -38.22 1.68 -22.44
N LYS A 537 -38.98 2.23 -23.40
CA LYS A 537 -39.16 3.68 -23.62
C LYS A 537 -39.76 4.44 -22.42
N SER A 538 -40.50 3.78 -21.53
CA SER A 538 -41.16 4.38 -20.36
C SER A 538 -40.17 4.94 -19.32
N ASP A 539 -38.94 4.43 -19.26
CA ASP A 539 -37.89 4.94 -18.36
C ASP A 539 -37.03 6.05 -18.99
N THR A 540 -36.99 6.13 -20.33
CA THR A 540 -36.33 7.25 -21.05
C THR A 540 -37.10 8.57 -20.95
N LEU A 541 -38.42 8.54 -20.79
CA LEU A 541 -39.26 9.74 -20.62
C LEU A 541 -39.07 10.43 -19.25
N LYS A 542 -38.46 9.76 -18.26
CA LYS A 542 -38.05 10.38 -16.99
C LYS A 542 -36.64 11.01 -17.05
N LEU A 543 -35.99 11.00 -18.22
CA LEU A 543 -34.60 11.41 -18.42
C LEU A 543 -34.43 12.60 -19.39
N GLU A 544 -35.52 13.16 -19.91
CA GLU A 544 -35.49 14.46 -20.63
C GLU A 544 -35.58 15.64 -19.66
#